data_AF-A0A438JQ06-F1
#
_entry.id   AF-A0A438JQ06-F1
#
_cell.length_a   1.000
_cell.length_b   1.000
_cell.length_c   1.000
_cell.angle_alpha   90.00
_cell.angle_beta   90.00
_cell.angle_gamma   90.00
#
_symmetry.space_group_name_H-M   'P 1'
#
loop_
_entity.id
_entity.type
_entity.pdbx_description
1 polymer ?
#
loop_
_entity_poly.entity_id
_entity_poly.type
_entity_poly.pdbx_seq_one_letter_code
_entity_poly.pdbx_strand_id
1 'polypeptide(L)'
;MEFNGGGILQEKKNIRPTFSAEHIYGGALLAICSNDFICFYDWAECRLIRRIDVNVKACSQKAYFTITSGDLVAIASDSSFYILKYNRDTVVSHFNSGMPSDEQGVEDAFELLHEINERVRTGIWVGDCFIYNNSSWRLNYCVGGEVTTMFHLDRPMYLLGYLASQSRVYLIDKEFNVMGYTLLLNLIEYKTLVMRGDFQRASEILPLIPQEHYNSVARFLEARGMLEDALEVATDPDYRFDLAIQLGRLGTAKEIASEVQSETKWKQLGELAMSNGKVFWLPLIVY
;
A
#
# COMPACT_ATOMS: atom_id res chain seq x y z
N MET A 1 -5.18 -20.31 20.85
CA MET A 1 -6.37 -21.18 20.75
C MET A 1 -6.42 -22.03 22.00
N GLU A 2 -7.08 -21.55 23.04
CA GLU A 2 -7.63 -22.38 24.11
C GLU A 2 -9.06 -21.88 24.29
N PHE A 3 -10.02 -22.68 23.84
CA PHE A 3 -11.44 -22.44 24.06
C PHE A 3 -11.81 -23.06 25.40
N ASN A 4 -11.59 -22.32 26.49
CA ASN A 4 -12.16 -22.67 27.79
C ASN A 4 -13.50 -21.95 27.95
N GLY A 5 -14.56 -22.66 27.60
CA GLY A 5 -15.93 -22.23 27.84
C GLY A 5 -16.92 -23.06 27.04
N GLY A 6 -17.59 -24.00 27.70
CA GLY A 6 -18.67 -24.82 27.15
C GLY A 6 -19.94 -24.02 26.84
N GLY A 7 -19.83 -22.99 26.00
CA GLY A 7 -20.97 -22.31 25.42
C GLY A 7 -21.47 -23.09 24.21
N ILE A 8 -22.70 -23.58 24.28
CA ILE A 8 -23.41 -24.09 23.11
C ILE A 8 -23.51 -22.92 22.12
N LEU A 9 -22.94 -23.07 20.93
CA LEU A 9 -23.15 -22.13 19.82
C LEU A 9 -24.63 -22.18 19.45
N GLN A 10 -25.38 -21.14 19.83
CA GLN A 10 -26.78 -20.98 19.44
C GLN A 10 -26.87 -20.16 18.16
N GLU A 11 -27.70 -20.62 17.22
CA GLU A 11 -28.02 -19.86 16.01
C GLU A 11 -28.70 -18.55 16.39
N LYS A 12 -28.11 -17.41 16.01
CA LYS A 12 -28.64 -16.08 16.31
C LYS A 12 -29.69 -15.64 15.27
N LYS A 13 -29.43 -15.88 13.99
CA LYS A 13 -30.32 -15.54 12.87
C LYS A 13 -30.11 -16.48 11.69
N ASN A 14 -31.21 -16.69 10.95
CA ASN A 14 -31.22 -17.39 9.67
C ASN A 14 -31.37 -16.38 8.54
N ILE A 15 -30.47 -16.37 7.56
CA ILE A 15 -30.60 -15.61 6.32
C ILE A 15 -30.79 -16.58 5.16
N ARG A 16 -31.79 -16.30 4.32
CA ARG A 16 -32.03 -17.02 3.06
C ARG A 16 -31.95 -16.02 1.91
N PRO A 17 -30.81 -15.94 1.22
CA PRO A 17 -30.71 -15.14 0.01
C PRO A 17 -31.76 -15.58 -1.02
N THR A 18 -32.29 -14.63 -1.79
CA THR A 18 -33.22 -14.90 -2.90
C THR A 18 -32.52 -15.41 -4.16
N PHE A 19 -31.20 -15.60 -4.10
CA PHE A 19 -30.33 -16.00 -5.19
C PHE A 19 -29.41 -17.16 -4.77
N SER A 20 -28.79 -17.81 -5.76
CA SER A 20 -27.80 -18.87 -5.51
C SER A 20 -26.50 -18.26 -4.99
N ALA A 21 -26.15 -18.59 -3.75
CA ALA A 21 -24.91 -18.17 -3.12
C ALA A 21 -23.77 -19.12 -3.49
N GLU A 22 -22.76 -18.61 -4.19
CA GLU A 22 -21.55 -19.37 -4.56
C GLU A 22 -20.52 -19.32 -3.42
N HIS A 23 -20.32 -18.13 -2.86
CA HIS A 23 -19.35 -17.87 -1.82
C HIS A 23 -19.87 -16.92 -0.75
N ILE A 24 -19.40 -17.12 0.47
CA ILE A 24 -19.67 -16.26 1.60
C ILE A 24 -18.34 -15.80 2.18
N TYR A 25 -18.26 -14.51 2.47
CA TYR A 25 -17.10 -13.89 3.07
C TYR A 25 -17.50 -13.13 4.33
N GLY A 26 -16.64 -13.24 5.34
CA GLY A 26 -16.76 -12.49 6.57
C GLY A 26 -15.88 -11.24 6.58
N GLY A 27 -15.96 -10.49 7.68
CA GLY A 27 -15.32 -9.20 7.87
C GLY A 27 -16.20 -8.34 8.77
N ALA A 28 -16.09 -7.00 8.69
CA ALA A 28 -17.05 -6.16 9.40
C ALA A 28 -18.46 -6.17 8.78
N LEU A 29 -18.59 -6.62 7.53
CA LEU A 29 -19.86 -6.90 6.87
C LEU A 29 -19.89 -8.36 6.42
N LEU A 30 -21.09 -8.91 6.28
CA LEU A 30 -21.31 -10.21 5.65
C LEU A 30 -21.44 -10.00 4.14
N ALA A 31 -20.56 -10.61 3.35
CA ALA A 31 -20.60 -10.57 1.90
C ALA A 31 -21.05 -11.91 1.35
N ILE A 32 -22.09 -11.92 0.52
CA ILE A 32 -22.60 -13.10 -0.17
C ILE A 32 -22.48 -12.86 -1.67
N CYS A 33 -21.71 -13.70 -2.35
CA CYS A 33 -21.45 -13.59 -3.78
C CYS A 33 -22.31 -14.56 -4.57
N SER A 34 -22.85 -14.06 -5.68
CA SER A 34 -23.31 -14.87 -6.80
C SER A 34 -22.28 -14.80 -7.94
N ASN A 35 -22.63 -15.28 -9.13
CA ASN A 35 -21.72 -15.30 -10.28
C ASN A 35 -21.50 -13.91 -10.91
N ASP A 36 -22.47 -13.01 -10.76
CA ASP A 36 -22.54 -11.73 -11.47
C ASP A 36 -22.67 -10.52 -10.54
N PHE A 37 -22.88 -10.75 -9.24
CA PHE A 37 -22.97 -9.69 -8.24
C PHE A 37 -22.57 -10.16 -6.85
N ILE A 38 -22.37 -9.19 -5.98
CA ILE A 38 -22.13 -9.38 -4.55
C ILE A 38 -23.10 -8.54 -3.73
N CYS A 39 -23.66 -9.15 -2.68
CA CYS A 39 -24.52 -8.47 -1.71
C CYS A 39 -23.80 -8.36 -0.36
N PHE A 40 -23.80 -7.15 0.19
CA PHE A 40 -23.33 -6.86 1.54
C PHE A 40 -24.50 -6.78 2.51
N TYR A 41 -24.32 -7.37 3.69
CA TYR A 41 -25.31 -7.41 4.76
C TYR A 41 -24.70 -6.97 6.10
N ASP A 42 -25.54 -6.39 6.95
CA ASP A 42 -25.17 -6.10 8.32
C ASP A 42 -25.23 -7.38 9.20
N TRP A 43 -24.30 -7.55 10.13
CA TRP A 43 -24.26 -8.74 10.99
C TRP A 43 -25.31 -8.75 12.11
N ALA A 44 -25.88 -7.61 12.47
CA ALA A 44 -26.79 -7.51 13.61
C ALA A 44 -28.19 -8.01 13.21
N GLU A 45 -28.72 -7.46 12.12
CA GLU A 45 -30.07 -7.68 11.65
C GLU A 45 -30.14 -8.45 10.33
N CYS A 46 -29.00 -8.70 9.66
CA CYS A 46 -28.94 -9.35 8.34
C CYS A 46 -29.70 -8.58 7.26
N ARG A 47 -29.77 -7.24 7.35
CA ARG A 47 -30.38 -6.39 6.34
C ARG A 47 -29.40 -6.18 5.19
N LEU A 48 -29.95 -6.12 3.97
CA LEU A 48 -29.19 -5.80 2.78
C LEU A 48 -28.68 -4.35 2.89
N ILE A 49 -27.37 -4.19 2.83
CA ILE A 49 -26.68 -2.91 2.79
C ILE A 49 -26.59 -2.43 1.35
N ARG A 50 -25.99 -3.23 0.46
CA ARG A 50 -25.83 -2.89 -0.95
C ARG A 50 -25.59 -4.13 -1.77
N ARG A 51 -26.20 -4.19 -2.95
CA ARG A 51 -25.82 -5.09 -4.05
C ARG A 51 -24.92 -4.34 -5.02
N ILE A 52 -23.80 -4.96 -5.40
CA ILE A 52 -22.86 -4.43 -6.39
C ILE A 52 -22.77 -5.46 -7.53
N ASP A 53 -23.16 -5.03 -8.73
CA ASP A 53 -23.12 -5.87 -9.93
C ASP A 53 -21.69 -5.89 -10.49
N VAL A 54 -20.94 -6.91 -10.08
CA VAL A 54 -19.58 -7.18 -10.50
C VAL A 54 -19.35 -8.68 -10.48
N ASN A 55 -18.74 -9.21 -11.54
CA ASN A 55 -18.36 -10.61 -11.60
C ASN A 55 -17.20 -10.87 -10.63
N VAL A 56 -17.55 -11.32 -9.42
CA VAL A 56 -16.58 -11.58 -8.36
C VAL A 56 -15.88 -12.89 -8.65
N LYS A 57 -14.56 -12.82 -8.77
CA LYS A 57 -13.78 -14.04 -8.89
C LYS A 57 -13.74 -14.74 -7.55
N ALA A 58 -14.20 -15.99 -7.55
CA ALA A 58 -13.95 -16.96 -6.49
C ALA A 58 -12.46 -17.04 -6.17
N CYS A 59 -12.02 -16.46 -5.06
CA CYS A 59 -10.67 -16.66 -4.58
C CYS A 59 -10.69 -17.34 -3.22
N SER A 60 -9.87 -18.39 -3.13
CA SER A 60 -9.84 -19.39 -2.06
C SER A 60 -9.34 -18.89 -0.71
N GLN A 61 -9.07 -17.60 -0.55
CA GLN A 61 -8.58 -17.03 0.70
C GLN A 61 -9.45 -15.86 1.15
N LYS A 62 -9.58 -15.77 2.49
CA LYS A 62 -10.40 -14.89 3.33
C LYS A 62 -10.49 -13.39 2.98
N ALA A 63 -9.80 -12.91 1.96
CA ALA A 63 -9.36 -11.53 1.89
C ALA A 63 -9.85 -10.79 0.64
N TYR A 64 -11.17 -10.63 0.57
CA TYR A 64 -11.79 -9.62 -0.29
C TYR A 64 -12.68 -8.64 0.49
N PHE A 65 -12.87 -8.83 1.81
CA PHE A 65 -13.88 -8.07 2.56
C PHE A 65 -13.49 -7.73 4.00
N THR A 66 -12.22 -7.40 4.25
CA THR A 66 -11.80 -7.05 5.61
C THR A 66 -11.72 -5.54 5.81
N ILE A 67 -12.84 -4.95 6.23
CA ILE A 67 -12.86 -3.80 7.14
C ILE A 67 -12.21 -4.28 8.45
N THR A 68 -10.87 -4.35 8.51
CA THR A 68 -10.18 -4.67 9.78
C THR A 68 -9.63 -3.42 10.45
N SER A 69 -9.45 -2.32 9.72
CA SER A 69 -8.96 -1.05 10.30
C SER A 69 -9.42 0.21 9.57
N GLY A 70 -10.25 0.10 8.53
CA GLY A 70 -10.70 1.24 7.74
C GLY A 70 -11.97 0.92 6.96
N ASP A 71 -12.58 1.96 6.41
CA ASP A 71 -13.81 1.86 5.62
C ASP A 71 -13.52 1.38 4.18
N LEU A 72 -12.41 0.70 3.90
CA LEU A 72 -12.04 0.26 2.55
C LEU A 72 -12.36 -1.22 2.29
N VAL A 73 -12.75 -1.51 1.06
CA VAL A 73 -13.06 -2.86 0.55
C VAL A 73 -12.40 -3.05 -0.81
N ALA A 74 -11.86 -4.24 -1.08
CA ALA A 74 -11.30 -4.60 -2.38
C ALA A 74 -12.09 -5.74 -3.02
N ILE A 75 -12.76 -5.49 -4.13
CA ILE A 75 -13.50 -6.50 -4.89
C ILE A 75 -12.66 -6.90 -6.10
N ALA A 76 -12.28 -8.17 -6.22
CA ALA A 76 -11.54 -8.66 -7.37
C ALA A 76 -12.43 -9.41 -8.37
N SER A 77 -12.18 -9.13 -9.65
CA SER A 77 -12.74 -9.84 -10.79
C SER A 77 -11.65 -10.67 -11.49
N ASP A 78 -11.96 -11.19 -12.67
CA ASP A 78 -11.01 -11.97 -13.46
C ASP A 78 -9.92 -11.15 -14.14
N SER A 79 -10.09 -9.84 -14.32
CA SER A 79 -9.12 -8.98 -15.01
C SER A 79 -8.69 -7.77 -14.20
N SER A 80 -9.54 -7.32 -13.28
CA SER A 80 -9.36 -6.06 -12.54
C SER A 80 -9.78 -6.23 -11.08
N PHE A 81 -9.38 -5.29 -10.22
CA PHE A 81 -9.97 -5.16 -8.89
C PHE A 81 -10.37 -3.71 -8.60
N TYR A 82 -11.34 -3.56 -7.72
CA TYR A 82 -11.98 -2.30 -7.39
C TYR A 82 -11.76 -2.02 -5.91
N ILE A 83 -11.30 -0.82 -5.57
CA ILE A 83 -11.23 -0.34 -4.19
C ILE A 83 -12.42 0.57 -3.95
N LEU A 84 -13.25 0.22 -2.97
CA LEU A 84 -14.42 0.98 -2.57
C LEU A 84 -14.31 1.46 -1.13
N LYS A 85 -14.93 2.60 -0.84
CA LYS A 85 -15.12 3.12 0.52
C LYS A 85 -16.53 2.85 1.00
N TYR A 86 -16.68 2.32 2.21
CA TYR A 86 -17.92 2.02 2.89
C TYR A 86 -18.38 3.19 3.76
N ASN A 87 -19.49 3.82 3.42
CA ASN A 87 -20.04 4.95 4.14
C ASN A 87 -20.95 4.48 5.28
N ARG A 88 -20.35 4.09 6.41
CA ARG A 88 -21.08 3.56 7.59
C ARG A 88 -22.18 4.50 8.07
N ASP A 89 -21.90 5.80 8.16
CA ASP A 89 -22.86 6.79 8.69
C ASP A 89 -24.09 6.96 7.81
N THR A 90 -23.92 6.87 6.48
CA THR A 90 -25.00 6.87 5.50
C THR A 90 -25.91 5.67 5.70
N VAL A 91 -25.33 4.48 5.84
CA VAL A 91 -26.09 3.23 6.07
C VAL A 91 -26.85 3.27 7.40
N VAL A 92 -26.20 3.74 8.46
CA VAL A 92 -26.83 3.89 9.78
C VAL A 92 -28.00 4.88 9.72
N SER A 93 -27.81 6.02 9.08
CA SER A 93 -28.85 7.04 8.91
C SER A 93 -30.04 6.52 8.12
N HIS A 94 -29.78 5.80 7.02
CA HIS A 94 -30.82 5.17 6.21
C HIS A 94 -31.61 4.15 7.03
N PHE A 95 -30.93 3.25 7.73
CA PHE A 95 -31.56 2.24 8.58
C PHE A 95 -32.36 2.82 9.74
N ASN A 96 -31.95 3.96 10.30
CA ASN A 96 -32.69 4.66 11.35
C ASN A 96 -33.90 5.44 10.82
N SER A 97 -33.86 5.87 9.54
CA SER A 97 -34.98 6.59 8.92
C SER A 97 -36.22 5.71 8.72
N GLY A 98 -36.05 4.38 8.72
CA GLY A 98 -37.13 3.42 8.47
C GLY A 98 -37.62 3.40 7.02
N MET A 99 -36.95 4.11 6.11
CA MET A 99 -37.24 4.07 4.68
C MET A 99 -37.04 2.64 4.16
N PRO A 100 -37.97 2.12 3.34
CA PRO A 100 -37.80 0.81 2.72
C PRO A 100 -36.58 0.86 1.80
N SER A 101 -35.64 -0.07 1.99
CA SER A 101 -34.60 -0.34 1.00
C SER A 101 -35.20 -1.13 -0.16
N ASP A 102 -34.81 -0.78 -1.38
CA ASP A 102 -35.14 -1.57 -2.56
C ASP A 102 -34.29 -2.86 -2.62
N GLU A 103 -34.39 -3.59 -3.73
CA GLU A 103 -33.62 -4.82 -3.96
C GLU A 103 -32.11 -4.59 -4.12
N GLN A 104 -31.67 -3.33 -4.27
CA GLN A 104 -30.25 -2.97 -4.39
C GLN A 104 -29.65 -2.45 -3.09
N GLY A 105 -30.46 -2.10 -2.09
CA GLY A 105 -30.01 -1.58 -0.80
C GLY A 105 -29.80 -0.07 -0.79
N VAL A 106 -28.91 0.41 0.07
CA VAL A 106 -28.59 1.83 0.25
C VAL A 106 -27.59 2.26 -0.82
N GLU A 107 -28.02 3.10 -1.78
CA GLU A 107 -27.24 3.52 -2.95
C GLU A 107 -25.84 4.05 -2.59
N ASP A 108 -25.77 5.01 -1.66
CA ASP A 108 -24.54 5.68 -1.25
C ASP A 108 -23.73 4.92 -0.18
N ALA A 109 -24.05 3.64 0.07
CA ALA A 109 -23.32 2.83 1.03
C ALA A 109 -21.86 2.59 0.63
N PHE A 110 -21.58 2.56 -0.67
CA PHE A 110 -20.24 2.35 -1.21
C PHE A 110 -19.90 3.40 -2.26
N GLU A 111 -18.69 3.95 -2.16
CA GLU A 111 -18.10 4.85 -3.15
C GLU A 111 -16.94 4.14 -3.85
N LEU A 112 -16.96 4.05 -5.17
CA LEU A 112 -15.82 3.54 -5.93
C LEU A 112 -14.68 4.56 -5.90
N LEU A 113 -13.54 4.20 -5.30
CA LEU A 113 -12.36 5.07 -5.26
C LEU A 113 -11.44 4.81 -6.46
N HIS A 114 -11.13 3.54 -6.71
CA HIS A 114 -10.14 3.15 -7.71
C HIS A 114 -10.50 1.85 -8.42
N GLU A 115 -10.14 1.78 -9.70
CA GLU A 115 -10.15 0.56 -10.51
C GLU A 115 -8.74 0.27 -10.99
N ILE A 116 -8.25 -0.94 -10.74
CA ILE A 116 -6.91 -1.38 -11.12
C ILE A 116 -7.03 -2.58 -12.05
N ASN A 117 -6.47 -2.45 -13.25
CA ASN A 117 -6.48 -3.48 -14.30
C ASN A 117 -5.44 -4.58 -14.07
N GLU A 118 -5.46 -5.21 -12.89
CA GLU A 118 -4.68 -6.40 -12.59
C GLU A 118 -5.54 -7.53 -12.02
N ARG A 119 -5.29 -8.75 -12.50
CA ARG A 119 -5.91 -9.95 -11.94
C ARG A 119 -5.25 -10.35 -10.63
N VAL A 120 -5.96 -10.15 -9.52
CA VAL A 120 -5.55 -10.57 -8.18
C VAL A 120 -5.65 -12.10 -8.03
N ARG A 121 -4.63 -12.68 -7.38
CA ARG A 121 -4.56 -14.10 -7.00
C ARG A 121 -4.91 -14.27 -5.53
N THR A 122 -4.25 -13.53 -4.66
CA THR A 122 -4.56 -13.39 -3.24
C THR A 122 -4.27 -11.96 -2.84
N GLY A 123 -5.01 -11.43 -1.86
CA GLY A 123 -4.81 -10.10 -1.31
C GLY A 123 -4.91 -10.13 0.21
N ILE A 124 -4.45 -9.09 0.90
CA ILE A 124 -4.71 -8.80 2.31
C ILE A 124 -4.65 -7.28 2.52
N TRP A 125 -5.45 -6.75 3.45
CA TRP A 125 -5.34 -5.36 3.88
C TRP A 125 -4.41 -5.23 5.09
N VAL A 126 -3.56 -4.21 5.07
CA VAL A 126 -2.74 -3.78 6.21
C VAL A 126 -2.85 -2.25 6.33
N GLY A 127 -3.70 -1.79 7.26
CA GLY A 127 -4.15 -0.39 7.24
C GLY A 127 -4.85 -0.08 5.92
N ASP A 128 -4.48 1.02 5.27
CA ASP A 128 -5.00 1.44 3.96
C ASP A 128 -4.18 0.86 2.78
N CYS A 129 -3.27 -0.06 3.06
CA CYS A 129 -2.42 -0.71 2.05
C CYS A 129 -3.00 -2.06 1.65
N PHE A 130 -3.45 -2.16 0.40
CA PHE A 130 -3.91 -3.43 -0.16
C PHE A 130 -2.73 -4.18 -0.77
N ILE A 131 -2.28 -5.23 -0.08
CA ILE A 131 -1.15 -6.06 -0.52
C ILE A 131 -1.73 -7.24 -1.28
N TYR A 132 -1.21 -7.53 -2.45
CA TYR A 132 -1.72 -8.62 -3.26
C TYR A 132 -0.63 -9.20 -4.15
N ASN A 133 -0.87 -10.39 -4.67
CA ASN A 133 -0.11 -10.90 -5.79
C ASN A 133 -0.97 -11.06 -7.03
N ASN A 134 -0.37 -10.82 -8.19
CA ASN A 134 -1.06 -10.85 -9.47
C ASN A 134 -0.78 -12.15 -10.25
N SER A 135 -1.35 -12.25 -11.44
CA SER A 135 -1.22 -13.46 -12.28
C SER A 135 0.17 -13.69 -12.86
N SER A 136 1.03 -12.66 -12.85
CA SER A 136 2.44 -12.74 -13.20
C SER A 136 3.34 -13.01 -11.99
N TRP A 137 2.75 -13.40 -10.86
CA TRP A 137 3.43 -13.68 -9.60
C TRP A 137 4.32 -12.52 -9.13
N ARG A 138 3.84 -11.29 -9.30
CA ARG A 138 4.42 -10.12 -8.64
C ARG A 138 3.70 -9.90 -7.31
N LEU A 139 4.46 -9.71 -6.25
CA LEU A 139 3.95 -9.23 -4.97
C LEU A 139 3.92 -7.71 -5.01
N ASN A 140 2.72 -7.16 -5.03
CA ASN A 140 2.42 -5.75 -5.18
C ASN A 140 1.73 -5.21 -3.91
N TYR A 141 1.79 -3.90 -3.74
CA TYR A 141 0.82 -3.19 -2.91
C TYR A 141 0.14 -2.09 -3.70
N CYS A 142 -1.08 -1.75 -3.29
CA CYS A 142 -1.85 -0.63 -3.79
C CYS A 142 -2.24 0.30 -2.63
N VAL A 143 -1.94 1.60 -2.77
CA VAL A 143 -2.35 2.64 -1.82
C VAL A 143 -2.89 3.82 -2.62
N GLY A 144 -4.16 4.18 -2.40
CA GLY A 144 -4.79 5.29 -3.12
C GLY A 144 -4.79 5.14 -4.64
N GLY A 145 -4.93 3.92 -5.15
CA GLY A 145 -4.92 3.61 -6.58
C GLY A 145 -3.53 3.39 -7.18
N GLU A 146 -2.47 3.82 -6.50
CA GLU A 146 -1.10 3.65 -6.96
C GLU A 146 -0.58 2.25 -6.64
N VAL A 147 -0.19 1.50 -7.69
CA VAL A 147 0.35 0.14 -7.57
C VAL A 147 1.88 0.19 -7.60
N THR A 148 2.51 -0.48 -6.64
CA THR A 148 3.96 -0.66 -6.62
C THR A 148 4.31 -2.14 -6.44
N THR A 149 5.20 -2.64 -7.31
CA THR A 149 5.78 -3.98 -7.17
C THR A 149 6.89 -3.99 -6.13
N MET A 150 6.77 -4.87 -5.14
CA MET A 150 7.79 -5.10 -4.13
C MET A 150 8.77 -6.19 -4.55
N PHE A 151 8.23 -7.34 -4.98
CA PHE A 151 9.02 -8.51 -5.29
C PHE A 151 8.46 -9.25 -6.50
N HIS A 152 9.36 -9.81 -7.30
CA HIS A 152 9.03 -10.80 -8.31
C HIS A 152 9.16 -12.16 -7.66
N LEU A 153 8.06 -12.92 -7.61
CA LEU A 153 8.04 -14.24 -7.02
C LEU A 153 8.49 -15.25 -8.10
N ASP A 154 9.38 -16.14 -7.70
CA ASP A 154 9.96 -17.19 -8.55
C ASP A 154 9.01 -18.38 -8.76
N ARG A 155 7.97 -18.49 -7.94
CA ARG A 155 6.98 -19.56 -7.99
C ARG A 155 5.59 -19.14 -7.53
N PRO A 156 4.54 -19.92 -7.87
CA PRO A 156 3.19 -19.72 -7.35
C PRO A 156 3.13 -19.68 -5.84
N MET A 157 2.65 -18.57 -5.27
CA MET A 157 2.53 -18.38 -3.83
C MET A 157 1.23 -17.68 -3.46
N TYR A 158 0.78 -17.87 -2.22
CA TYR A 158 -0.50 -17.39 -1.71
C TYR A 158 -0.27 -16.68 -0.38
N LEU A 159 -0.90 -15.52 -0.18
CA LEU A 159 -0.75 -14.75 1.06
C LEU A 159 -1.24 -15.54 2.28
N LEU A 160 -0.50 -15.49 3.38
CA LEU A 160 -0.94 -16.01 4.67
C LEU A 160 -1.38 -14.88 5.61
N GLY A 161 -0.64 -13.78 5.61
CA GLY A 161 -0.90 -12.64 6.46
C GLY A 161 0.31 -11.74 6.62
N TYR A 162 0.12 -10.65 7.35
CA TYR A 162 1.17 -9.70 7.70
C TYR A 162 1.42 -9.73 9.20
N LEU A 163 2.70 -9.74 9.58
CA LEU A 163 3.13 -9.71 10.97
C LEU A 163 3.82 -8.37 11.27
N ALA A 164 3.08 -7.48 11.94
CA ALA A 164 3.53 -6.12 12.23
C ALA A 164 4.83 -6.08 13.08
N SER A 165 4.97 -6.99 14.04
CA SER A 165 6.17 -7.07 14.90
C SER A 165 7.46 -7.36 14.14
N GLN A 166 7.35 -7.89 12.91
CA GLN A 166 8.50 -8.18 12.05
C GLN A 166 8.50 -7.37 10.75
N SER A 167 7.48 -6.53 10.54
CA SER A 167 7.27 -5.81 9.27
C SER A 167 7.37 -6.73 8.05
N ARG A 168 6.71 -7.90 8.11
CA ARG A 168 6.84 -8.95 7.09
C ARG A 168 5.49 -9.50 6.66
N VAL A 169 5.35 -9.68 5.36
CA VAL A 169 4.25 -10.41 4.73
C VAL A 169 4.70 -11.84 4.51
N TYR A 170 3.90 -12.80 4.97
CA TYR A 170 4.15 -14.21 4.77
C TYR A 170 3.30 -14.76 3.63
N LEU A 171 3.93 -15.57 2.79
CA LEU A 171 3.32 -16.31 1.71
C LEU A 171 3.62 -17.79 1.85
N ILE A 172 2.78 -18.63 1.26
CA ILE A 172 2.92 -20.09 1.21
C ILE A 172 2.80 -20.58 -0.24
N ASP A 173 3.59 -21.57 -0.63
CA ASP A 173 3.41 -22.30 -1.89
C ASP A 173 2.59 -23.58 -1.71
N LYS A 174 2.39 -24.35 -2.78
CA LYS A 174 1.59 -25.58 -2.75
C LYS A 174 2.29 -26.72 -2.01
N GLU A 175 3.60 -26.61 -1.88
CA GLU A 175 4.49 -27.53 -1.18
C GLU A 175 4.59 -27.20 0.32
N PHE A 176 3.80 -26.25 0.80
CA PHE A 176 3.78 -25.76 2.20
C PHE A 176 5.05 -25.04 2.64
N ASN A 177 5.89 -24.57 1.72
CA ASN A 177 7.02 -23.71 2.08
C ASN A 177 6.50 -22.31 2.39
N VAL A 178 6.88 -21.79 3.57
CA VAL A 178 6.51 -20.45 4.02
C VAL A 178 7.68 -19.49 3.76
N MET A 179 7.41 -18.40 3.04
CA MET A 179 8.38 -17.35 2.74
C MET A 179 7.92 -16.01 3.28
N GLY A 180 8.84 -15.25 3.88
CA GLY A 180 8.59 -13.93 4.46
C GLY A 180 9.27 -12.83 3.66
N TYR A 181 8.50 -11.82 3.26
CA TYR A 181 8.96 -10.65 2.52
C TYR A 181 8.83 -9.40 3.37
N THR A 182 9.88 -8.58 3.43
CA THR A 182 9.86 -7.33 4.20
C THR A 182 8.89 -6.33 3.55
N LEU A 183 8.00 -5.76 4.36
CA LEU A 183 7.07 -4.71 4.01
C LEU A 183 7.12 -3.65 5.12
N LEU A 184 7.80 -2.54 4.86
CA LEU A 184 7.88 -1.43 5.80
C LEU A 184 6.73 -0.46 5.58
N LEU A 185 5.73 -0.52 6.45
CA LEU A 185 4.56 0.37 6.37
C LEU A 185 4.95 1.85 6.43
N ASN A 186 5.88 2.23 7.31
CA ASN A 186 6.36 3.62 7.41
C ASN A 186 6.99 4.11 6.09
N LEU A 187 7.70 3.24 5.37
CA LEU A 187 8.27 3.59 4.06
C LEU A 187 7.17 3.79 3.02
N ILE A 188 6.13 2.97 3.04
CA ILE A 188 4.98 3.08 2.14
C ILE A 188 4.17 4.34 2.47
N GLU A 189 3.91 4.60 3.74
CA GLU A 189 3.20 5.78 4.22
C GLU A 189 3.94 7.06 3.84
N TYR A 190 5.25 7.12 4.09
CA TYR A 190 6.09 8.25 3.66
C TYR A 190 5.97 8.51 2.16
N LYS A 191 6.16 7.47 1.34
CA LYS A 191 6.06 7.59 -0.13
C LYS A 191 4.66 8.06 -0.56
N THR A 192 3.62 7.57 0.10
CA THR A 192 2.23 7.95 -0.17
C THR A 192 1.97 9.41 0.19
N LEU A 193 2.43 9.88 1.35
CA LEU A 193 2.29 11.28 1.80
C LEU A 193 3.02 12.23 0.85
N VAL A 194 4.25 11.89 0.44
CA VAL A 194 5.00 12.65 -0.57
C VAL A 194 4.24 12.70 -1.90
N MET A 195 3.67 11.58 -2.36
CA MET A 195 2.86 11.55 -3.59
C MET A 195 1.60 12.42 -3.51
N ARG A 196 1.03 12.59 -2.31
CA ARG A 196 -0.13 13.45 -2.06
C ARG A 196 0.25 14.91 -1.82
N GLY A 197 1.54 15.25 -1.77
CA GLY A 197 2.03 16.58 -1.45
C GLY A 197 1.94 16.96 0.03
N ASP A 198 1.69 16.00 0.92
CA ASP A 198 1.65 16.22 2.38
C ASP A 198 3.05 16.04 2.99
N PHE A 199 3.93 16.98 2.68
CA PHE A 199 5.34 16.92 3.09
C PHE A 199 5.52 17.09 4.60
N GLN A 200 4.62 17.82 5.26
CA GLN A 200 4.68 18.05 6.71
C GLN A 200 4.54 16.73 7.46
N ARG A 201 3.50 15.94 7.14
CA ARG A 201 3.32 14.63 7.76
C ARG A 201 4.38 13.64 7.29
N ALA A 202 4.82 13.71 6.04
CA ALA A 202 5.91 12.86 5.56
C ALA A 202 7.18 13.06 6.40
N SER A 203 7.52 14.30 6.75
CA SER A 203 8.68 14.61 7.62
C SER A 203 8.57 14.00 9.01
N GLU A 204 7.36 13.81 9.55
CA GLU A 204 7.14 13.17 10.86
C GLU A 204 7.34 11.65 10.79
N ILE A 205 7.07 11.03 9.64
CA ILE A 205 7.23 9.59 9.42
C ILE A 205 8.67 9.20 9.09
N LEU A 206 9.44 10.08 8.45
CA LEU A 206 10.81 9.80 8.00
C LEU A 206 11.74 9.23 9.10
N PRO A 207 11.76 9.74 10.34
CA PRO A 207 12.59 9.20 11.42
C PRO A 207 12.20 7.77 11.84
N LEU A 208 10.97 7.33 11.55
CA LEU A 208 10.48 5.98 11.85
C LEU A 208 10.89 4.95 10.79
N ILE A 209 11.49 5.39 9.68
CA ILE A 209 12.04 4.51 8.66
C ILE A 209 13.46 4.09 9.09
N PRO A 210 13.82 2.80 8.98
CA PRO A 210 15.20 2.37 9.22
C PRO A 210 16.20 3.06 8.29
N GLN A 211 17.34 3.51 8.83
CA GLN A 211 18.35 4.27 8.08
C GLN A 211 18.90 3.55 6.85
N GLU A 212 18.91 2.22 6.85
CA GLU A 212 19.30 1.39 5.69
C GLU A 212 18.46 1.68 4.43
N HIS A 213 17.24 2.21 4.59
CA HIS A 213 16.36 2.57 3.49
C HIS A 213 16.44 4.06 3.08
N TYR A 214 17.22 4.89 3.77
CA TYR A 214 17.27 6.34 3.49
C TYR A 214 17.76 6.63 2.07
N ASN A 215 18.75 5.91 1.56
CA ASN A 215 19.19 6.08 0.17
C ASN A 215 18.12 5.63 -0.85
N SER A 216 17.21 4.74 -0.49
CA SER A 216 16.04 4.40 -1.34
C SER A 216 15.00 5.53 -1.32
N VAL A 217 14.78 6.14 -0.15
CA VAL A 217 13.93 7.32 0.01
C VAL A 217 14.48 8.50 -0.79
N ALA A 218 15.77 8.78 -0.67
CA ALA A 218 16.43 9.86 -1.40
C ALA A 218 16.32 9.69 -2.93
N ARG A 219 16.53 8.48 -3.47
CA ARG A 219 16.30 8.20 -4.90
C ARG A 219 14.85 8.39 -5.32
N PHE A 220 13.93 8.03 -4.44
CA PHE A 220 12.50 8.26 -4.67
C PHE A 220 12.17 9.77 -4.72
N LEU A 221 12.81 10.60 -3.91
CA LEU A 221 12.66 12.07 -3.94
C LEU A 221 13.34 12.67 -5.18
N GLU A 222 14.57 12.25 -5.51
CA GLU A 222 15.31 12.67 -6.70
C GLU A 222 14.49 12.44 -7.98
N ALA A 223 13.89 11.25 -8.13
CA ALA A 223 13.05 10.91 -9.28
C ALA A 223 11.82 11.83 -9.46
N ARG A 224 11.47 12.61 -8.43
CA ARG A 224 10.38 13.60 -8.44
C ARG A 224 10.88 15.04 -8.55
N GLY A 225 12.17 15.23 -8.76
CA GLY A 225 12.80 16.56 -8.82
C GLY A 225 12.98 17.22 -7.45
N MET A 226 12.72 16.51 -6.34
CA MET A 226 12.92 17.01 -4.98
C MET A 226 14.37 16.81 -4.56
N LEU A 227 15.29 17.42 -5.31
CA LEU A 227 16.73 17.23 -5.15
C LEU A 227 17.25 17.68 -3.78
N GLU A 228 16.69 18.76 -3.23
CA GLU A 228 17.09 19.29 -1.93
C GLU A 228 16.75 18.32 -0.80
N ASP A 229 15.51 17.85 -0.75
CA ASP A 229 15.07 16.84 0.23
C ASP A 229 15.82 15.51 0.02
N ALA A 230 16.10 15.13 -1.23
CA ALA A 230 16.89 13.95 -1.54
C ALA A 230 18.31 14.03 -0.94
N LEU A 231 18.96 15.19 -1.06
CA LEU A 231 20.31 15.42 -0.51
C LEU A 231 20.32 15.36 1.01
N GLU A 232 19.29 15.91 1.67
CA GLU A 232 19.17 15.86 3.14
C GLU A 232 18.97 14.45 3.68
N VAL A 233 18.19 13.62 2.96
CA VAL A 233 17.90 12.24 3.38
C VAL A 233 19.04 11.27 3.02
N ALA A 234 19.75 11.50 1.92
CA ALA A 234 20.81 10.61 1.48
C ALA A 234 21.92 10.46 2.53
N THR A 235 22.34 9.22 2.78
CA THR A 235 23.39 8.89 3.75
C THR A 235 24.68 8.43 3.08
N ASP A 236 24.61 7.97 1.83
CA ASP A 236 25.77 7.53 1.07
C ASP A 236 26.60 8.72 0.54
N PRO A 237 27.91 8.82 0.84
CA PRO A 237 28.74 9.95 0.42
C PRO A 237 28.93 10.10 -1.09
N ASP A 238 28.92 9.01 -1.86
CA ASP A 238 29.00 9.08 -3.33
C ASP A 238 27.72 9.68 -3.89
N TYR A 239 26.58 9.14 -3.49
CA TYR A 239 25.28 9.61 -3.94
C TYR A 239 24.97 11.04 -3.48
N ARG A 240 25.31 11.40 -2.23
CA ARG A 240 25.19 12.79 -1.74
C ARG A 240 26.05 13.76 -2.56
N PHE A 241 27.25 13.35 -2.98
CA PHE A 241 28.11 14.18 -3.82
C PHE A 241 27.44 14.44 -5.17
N ASP A 242 26.92 13.39 -5.82
CA ASP A 242 26.22 13.52 -7.09
C ASP A 242 25.01 14.47 -6.99
N LEU A 243 24.19 14.33 -5.93
CA LEU A 243 23.07 15.23 -5.67
C LEU A 243 23.52 16.69 -5.44
N ALA A 244 24.59 16.90 -4.68
CA ALA A 244 25.13 18.24 -4.43
C ALA A 244 25.67 18.91 -5.70
N ILE A 245 26.29 18.12 -6.59
CA ILE A 245 26.74 18.55 -7.93
C ILE A 245 25.53 18.93 -8.79
N GLN A 246 24.48 18.10 -8.85
CA GLN A 246 23.24 18.39 -9.58
C GLN A 246 22.57 19.68 -9.11
N LEU A 247 22.57 19.94 -7.79
CA LEU A 247 22.03 21.16 -7.18
C LEU A 247 22.92 22.40 -7.33
N GLY A 248 24.17 22.25 -7.81
CA GLY A 248 25.15 23.35 -7.82
C GLY A 248 25.63 23.78 -6.43
N ARG A 249 25.42 22.96 -5.39
CA ARG A 249 25.86 23.20 -4.01
C ARG A 249 27.33 22.85 -3.82
N LEU A 250 28.20 23.71 -4.40
CA LEU A 250 29.66 23.52 -4.38
C LEU A 250 30.25 23.40 -2.97
N GLY A 251 29.68 24.07 -1.97
CA GLY A 251 30.13 23.97 -0.58
C GLY A 251 29.98 22.56 -0.03
N THR A 252 28.77 22.01 -0.10
CA THR A 252 28.47 20.64 0.33
C THR A 252 29.26 19.61 -0.47
N ALA A 253 29.37 19.79 -1.80
CA ALA A 253 30.16 18.89 -2.64
C ALA A 253 31.66 18.92 -2.28
N LYS A 254 32.22 20.08 -1.91
CA LYS A 254 33.60 20.21 -1.43
C LYS A 254 33.80 19.48 -0.09
N GLU A 255 32.88 19.66 0.85
CA GLU A 255 32.93 18.99 2.16
C GLU A 255 32.98 17.48 1.99
N ILE A 256 32.08 16.93 1.16
CA ILE A 256 32.03 15.49 0.85
C ILE A 256 33.30 15.02 0.11
N ALA A 257 33.79 15.77 -0.88
CA ALA A 257 35.01 15.41 -1.60
C ALA A 257 36.26 15.40 -0.70
N SER A 258 36.30 16.30 0.30
CA SER A 258 37.35 16.36 1.31
C SER A 258 37.31 15.13 2.23
N GLU A 259 36.12 14.71 2.67
CA GLU A 259 35.93 13.54 3.54
C GLU A 259 36.26 12.22 2.84
N VAL A 260 35.82 12.06 1.58
CA VAL A 260 36.03 10.84 0.79
C VAL A 260 37.46 10.76 0.21
N GLN A 261 38.20 11.88 0.22
CA GLN A 261 39.59 11.98 -0.30
C GLN A 261 39.75 11.43 -1.73
N SER A 262 38.77 11.72 -2.59
CA SER A 262 38.73 11.20 -3.96
C SER A 262 39.10 12.26 -5.00
N GLU A 263 40.24 12.06 -5.67
CA GLU A 263 40.72 12.96 -6.74
C GLU A 263 39.71 13.12 -7.89
N THR A 264 38.96 12.07 -8.23
CA THR A 264 37.96 12.13 -9.31
C THR A 264 36.83 13.09 -8.99
N LYS A 265 36.36 13.08 -7.72
CA LYS A 265 35.34 14.01 -7.24
C LYS A 265 35.85 15.46 -7.20
N TRP A 266 37.11 15.67 -6.83
CA TRP A 266 37.72 17.00 -6.89
C TRP A 266 37.78 17.57 -8.30
N LYS A 267 38.09 16.74 -9.29
CA LYS A 267 38.04 17.15 -10.71
C LYS A 267 36.63 17.54 -11.14
N GLN A 268 35.63 16.71 -10.84
CA GLN A 268 34.22 17.01 -11.15
C GLN A 268 33.74 18.31 -10.50
N LEU A 269 34.12 18.53 -9.23
CA LEU A 269 33.82 19.77 -8.52
C LEU A 269 34.46 20.99 -9.20
N GLY A 270 35.71 20.86 -9.66
CA GLY A 270 36.43 21.91 -10.36
C GLY A 270 35.83 22.27 -11.72
N GLU A 271 35.42 21.27 -12.50
CA GLU A 271 34.69 21.48 -13.75
C GLU A 271 33.37 22.23 -13.53
N LEU A 272 32.62 21.84 -12.50
CA LEU A 272 31.35 22.51 -12.15
C LEU A 272 31.58 23.94 -11.60
N ALA A 273 32.63 24.16 -10.82
CA ALA A 273 32.97 25.50 -10.33
C ALA A 273 33.35 26.46 -11.47
N MET A 274 34.06 25.95 -12.49
CA MET A 274 34.40 26.69 -13.70
C MET A 274 33.17 27.02 -14.53
N SER A 275 32.27 26.06 -14.76
CA SER A 275 31.05 26.29 -15.56
C SER A 275 30.09 27.29 -14.90
N ASN A 276 30.06 27.33 -13.56
CA ASN A 276 29.28 28.30 -12.79
C ASN A 276 29.98 29.65 -12.55
N GLY A 277 31.13 29.91 -13.17
CA GLY A 277 31.87 31.18 -13.05
C GLY A 277 32.44 31.46 -11.65
N LYS A 278 32.50 30.45 -10.78
CA LYS A 278 32.98 30.57 -9.39
C LYS A 278 34.49 30.28 -9.32
N VAL A 279 35.25 31.11 -10.03
CA VAL A 279 36.73 31.02 -10.20
C VAL A 279 37.49 31.02 -8.85
N PHE A 280 36.91 31.57 -7.78
CA PHE A 280 37.49 31.57 -6.43
C PHE A 280 37.69 30.17 -5.82
N TRP A 281 37.01 29.14 -6.33
CA TRP A 281 37.15 27.76 -5.83
C TRP A 281 38.33 27.01 -6.45
N LEU A 282 38.92 27.52 -7.54
CA LEU A 282 40.01 26.88 -8.29
C LEU A 282 41.33 26.70 -7.51
N PRO A 283 41.77 27.63 -6.62
CA PRO A 283 43.02 27.45 -5.87
C PRO A 283 43.00 26.28 -4.88
N LEU A 284 41.82 25.71 -4.59
CA LEU A 284 41.63 24.61 -3.65
C LEU A 284 41.58 23.22 -4.31
N ILE A 285 41.64 23.16 -5.64
CA ILE A 285 41.54 21.91 -6.43
C ILE A 285 42.93 21.40 -6.88
N VAL A 286 43.99 22.14 -6.57
CA VAL A 286 45.37 21.90 -7.06
C VAL A 286 46.29 21.27 -6.00
N TYR A 287 45.76 20.79 -4.88
CA TYR A 287 46.56 20.09 -3.85
C TYR A 287 45.96 18.73 -3.49
#